data_AF-W2QAU1-F1
#
_entry.id   AF-W2QAU1-F1
#
_cell.length_a   1.000
_cell.length_b   1.000
_cell.length_c   1.000
_cell.angle_alpha   90.00
_cell.angle_beta   90.00
_cell.angle_gamma   90.00
#
_symmetry.space_group_name_H-M   'P 1'
#
loop_
_entity.id
_entity.type
_entity.pdbx_description
1 polymer ?
#
loop_
_entity_poly.entity_id
_entity_poly.type
_entity_poly.pdbx_seq_one_letter_code
_entity_poly.pdbx_strand_id
1 'polypeptide(L)'
;MEAESVTPLDEPQAPLAYPETDESPRIARRKHYSFHMKRAVLQGDEGIRVRAAAKQFGIPRRSLSDWIADKENILAYKGSEKTLALATGRP
;
A
#
# COMPACT_ATOMS: atom_id res chain seq x y z
N MET A 1 5.52 -72.28 13.73
CA MET A 1 6.39 -72.14 14.92
C MET A 1 7.64 -71.49 14.35
N GLU A 2 8.03 -70.26 14.63
CA GLU A 2 7.87 -69.27 15.71
C GLU A 2 8.31 -67.94 15.03
N ALA A 3 8.21 -66.72 15.53
CA ALA A 3 7.56 -66.03 16.62
C ALA A 3 7.62 -64.54 16.20
N GLU A 4 6.73 -63.76 16.78
CA GLU A 4 6.48 -62.36 16.48
C GLU A 4 7.64 -61.43 16.86
N SER A 5 7.43 -60.16 16.52
CA SER A 5 7.83 -58.96 17.28
C SER A 5 9.22 -58.36 17.04
N VAL A 6 9.23 -57.26 16.28
CA VAL A 6 10.03 -56.08 16.64
C VAL A 6 9.10 -54.86 16.64
N THR A 7 9.09 -54.19 17.79
CA THR A 7 8.16 -53.17 18.27
C THR A 7 8.21 -51.83 17.51
N PRO A 8 7.12 -51.03 17.57
CA PRO A 8 7.00 -49.77 16.84
C PRO A 8 7.77 -48.61 17.48
N LEU A 9 8.17 -47.68 16.61
CA LEU A 9 8.76 -46.35 16.85
C LEU A 9 8.61 -45.81 18.28
N ASP A 10 9.74 -45.63 18.97
CA ASP A 10 9.89 -44.62 20.02
C ASP A 10 11.25 -43.94 19.82
N GLU A 11 11.31 -43.06 18.82
CA GLU A 11 12.37 -42.07 18.71
C GLU A 11 11.74 -40.74 19.17
N PRO A 12 12.21 -40.11 20.26
CA PRO A 12 11.73 -38.80 20.67
C PRO A 12 12.20 -37.80 19.62
N GLN A 13 11.34 -37.55 18.64
CA GLN A 13 11.60 -36.57 17.60
C GLN A 13 11.72 -35.21 18.27
N ALA A 14 12.97 -34.74 18.36
CA ALA A 14 13.32 -33.44 18.90
C ALA A 14 12.37 -32.39 18.32
N PRO A 15 11.85 -31.45 19.13
CA PRO A 15 10.93 -30.44 18.64
C PRO A 15 11.63 -29.70 17.50
N LEU A 16 11.09 -29.90 16.29
CA LEU A 16 11.51 -29.22 15.08
C LEU A 16 11.62 -27.74 15.43
N ALA A 17 12.84 -27.21 15.34
CA ALA A 17 13.07 -25.79 15.43
C ALA A 17 12.18 -25.15 14.36
N TYR A 18 11.03 -24.61 14.80
CA TYR A 18 10.21 -23.75 13.96
C TYR A 18 11.16 -22.66 13.49
N PRO A 19 11.29 -22.41 12.18
CA PRO A 19 12.03 -21.24 11.75
C PRO A 19 11.39 -20.07 12.47
N GLU A 20 12.16 -19.36 13.29
CA GLU A 20 11.76 -18.07 13.84
C GLU A 20 11.57 -17.14 12.65
N THR A 21 10.40 -17.23 12.02
CA THR A 21 9.92 -16.20 11.12
C THR A 21 9.71 -15.02 12.03
N ASP A 22 10.70 -14.12 12.03
CA ASP A 22 10.54 -12.75 12.48
C ASP A 22 9.42 -12.13 11.63
N GLU A 23 8.17 -12.45 11.99
CA GLU A 23 6.92 -11.84 11.53
C GLU A 23 6.78 -10.46 12.16
N SER A 24 7.88 -9.74 12.38
CA SER A 24 7.83 -8.32 12.63
C SER A 24 7.20 -7.69 11.37
N PRO A 25 6.00 -7.08 11.46
CA PRO A 25 5.34 -6.51 10.30
C PRO A 25 6.24 -5.41 9.77
N ARG A 26 6.90 -5.65 8.62
CA ARG A 26 7.70 -4.63 7.95
C ARG A 26 6.76 -3.46 7.68
N ILE A 27 6.91 -2.38 8.44
CA ILE A 27 6.05 -1.19 8.33
C ILE A 27 6.17 -0.70 6.89
N ALA A 28 5.15 -0.98 6.09
CA ALA A 28 5.14 -0.61 4.69
C ALA A 28 5.16 0.91 4.60
N ARG A 29 6.22 1.47 4.01
CA ARG A 29 6.35 2.92 3.82
C ARG A 29 5.16 3.40 2.97
N ARG A 30 4.45 4.42 3.46
CA ARG A 30 3.36 5.04 2.70
C ARG A 30 3.87 5.53 1.35
N LYS A 31 3.21 5.12 0.27
CA LYS A 31 3.55 5.57 -1.08
C LYS A 31 3.22 7.06 -1.21
N HIS A 32 4.20 7.86 -1.64
CA HIS A 32 3.99 9.28 -1.89
C HIS A 32 3.48 9.48 -3.32
N TYR A 33 2.50 10.38 -3.48
CA TYR A 33 1.89 10.69 -4.78
C TYR A 33 2.09 12.18 -5.06
N SER A 34 2.75 12.51 -6.16
CA SER A 34 2.99 13.90 -6.56
C SER A 34 1.70 14.58 -7.00
N PHE A 35 1.62 15.91 -6.85
CA PHE A 35 0.48 16.69 -7.35
C PHE A 35 0.21 16.46 -8.84
N HIS A 36 1.27 16.34 -9.65
CA HIS A 36 1.15 16.01 -11.08
C HIS A 36 0.41 14.68 -11.30
N MET A 37 0.76 13.64 -10.54
CA MET A 37 0.11 12.34 -10.65
C MET A 37 -1.34 12.39 -10.18
N LYS A 38 -1.62 13.05 -9.05
CA LYS A 38 -2.99 13.25 -8.56
C LYS A 38 -3.85 13.97 -9.60
N ARG A 39 -3.31 15.03 -10.21
CA ARG A 39 -4.00 15.83 -11.23
C ARG A 39 -4.29 15.03 -12.49
N ALA A 40 -3.31 14.27 -13.00
CA ALA A 40 -3.48 13.43 -14.19
C ALA A 40 -4.59 12.39 -13.99
N VAL A 41 -4.65 11.78 -12.79
CA VAL A 41 -5.72 10.87 -12.43
C VAL A 41 -7.07 11.59 -12.39
N LEU A 42 -7.16 12.74 -11.71
CA LEU A 42 -8.42 13.49 -11.58
C LEU A 42 -8.93 14.09 -12.91
N GLN A 43 -8.03 14.41 -13.84
CA GLN A 43 -8.40 14.87 -15.19
C GLN A 43 -8.86 13.70 -16.08
N GLY A 44 -8.24 12.52 -15.93
CA GLY A 44 -8.64 11.31 -16.64
C GLY A 44 -9.88 10.62 -16.07
N ASP A 45 -10.34 11.02 -14.88
CA ASP A 45 -11.44 10.38 -14.13
C ASP A 45 -12.81 11.06 -14.37
N GLU A 46 -12.94 12.00 -15.31
CA GLU A 46 -14.23 12.62 -15.65
C GLU A 46 -15.24 11.56 -16.16
N GLY A 47 -15.98 10.97 -15.23
CA GLY A 47 -16.98 9.93 -15.49
C GLY A 47 -16.55 8.51 -15.09
N ILE A 48 -15.32 8.27 -14.65
CA ILE A 48 -14.88 6.96 -14.20
C ILE A 48 -15.26 6.77 -12.71
N ARG A 49 -15.79 5.60 -12.36
CA ARG A 49 -16.10 5.27 -10.97
C ARG A 49 -14.78 5.04 -10.21
N VAL A 50 -14.66 5.56 -8.99
CA VAL A 50 -13.49 5.39 -8.08
C VAL A 50 -12.94 3.95 -8.03
N ARG A 51 -13.82 2.95 -8.09
CA ARG A 51 -13.44 1.54 -8.09
C ARG A 51 -12.66 1.13 -9.34
N ALA A 52 -13.06 1.62 -10.51
CA ALA A 52 -12.38 1.38 -11.77
C ALA A 52 -11.03 2.12 -11.81
N ALA A 53 -11.01 3.39 -11.40
CA ALA A 53 -9.78 4.17 -11.28
C ALA A 53 -8.75 3.53 -10.34
N ALA A 54 -9.18 3.03 -9.17
CA ALA A 54 -8.29 2.32 -8.26
C ALA A 54 -7.60 1.11 -8.90
N LYS A 55 -8.34 0.35 -9.71
CA LYS A 55 -7.81 -0.81 -10.43
C LYS A 55 -6.88 -0.40 -11.57
N GLN A 56 -7.25 0.65 -12.31
CA GLN A 56 -6.49 1.14 -13.46
C GLN A 56 -5.16 1.78 -13.06
N PHE A 57 -5.16 2.60 -12.02
CA PHE A 57 -3.97 3.34 -11.58
C PHE A 57 -3.21 2.64 -10.42
N GLY A 58 -3.76 1.56 -9.86
CA GLY A 58 -3.16 0.87 -8.71
C GLY A 58 -3.10 1.74 -7.45
N ILE A 59 -4.09 2.63 -7.28
CA ILE A 59 -4.14 3.59 -6.17
C ILE A 59 -5.20 3.12 -5.17
N PRO A 60 -4.91 3.16 -3.85
CA PRO A 60 -5.91 2.83 -2.84
C PRO A 60 -7.17 3.67 -3.01
N ARG A 61 -8.33 3.03 -2.88
CA ARG A 61 -9.64 3.68 -3.02
C ARG A 61 -9.80 4.86 -2.06
N ARG A 62 -9.29 4.72 -0.83
CA ARG A 62 -9.33 5.78 0.19
C ARG A 62 -8.59 7.03 -0.28
N SER A 63 -7.37 6.86 -0.81
CA SER A 63 -6.60 7.97 -1.37
C SER A 63 -7.31 8.66 -2.53
N LEU A 64 -7.97 7.91 -3.41
CA LEU A 64 -8.76 8.50 -4.50
C LEU A 64 -9.96 9.29 -3.98
N SER A 65 -10.69 8.76 -2.99
CA SER A 65 -11.79 9.50 -2.35
C SER A 65 -11.32 10.80 -1.73
N ASP A 66 -10.18 10.78 -1.02
CA ASP A 66 -9.58 11.99 -0.44
C ASP A 66 -9.21 12.99 -1.55
N TRP A 67 -8.62 12.54 -2.66
CA TRP A 67 -8.26 13.43 -3.77
C TRP A 67 -9.46 14.00 -4.53
N ILE A 68 -10.56 13.25 -4.61
CA ILE A 68 -11.80 13.73 -5.23
C ILE A 68 -12.43 14.82 -4.35
N ALA A 69 -12.40 14.65 -3.02
CA ALA A 69 -12.83 15.69 -2.09
C ALA A 69 -11.95 16.95 -2.22
N ASP A 70 -10.64 16.78 -2.42
CA ASP A 70 -9.68 17.86 -2.62
C ASP A 70 -9.45 18.24 -4.10
N LYS A 71 -10.36 17.85 -5.02
CA LYS A 71 -10.15 17.98 -6.47
C LYS A 71 -9.79 19.41 -6.87
N GLU A 72 -10.54 20.39 -6.40
CA GLU A 72 -10.32 21.80 -6.74
C GLU A 72 -8.96 22.29 -6.26
N ASN A 73 -8.56 21.93 -5.05
CA ASN A 73 -7.25 22.29 -4.48
C ASN A 73 -6.10 21.67 -5.29
N ILE A 74 -6.24 20.40 -5.68
CA ILE A 74 -5.22 19.69 -6.47
C ILE A 74 -5.12 20.25 -7.89
N LEU A 75 -6.26 20.56 -8.53
CA LEU A 75 -6.28 21.17 -9.86
C LEU A 75 -5.68 22.58 -9.85
N ALA A 76 -5.92 23.36 -8.80
CA ALA A 76 -5.40 24.71 -8.61
C ALA A 76 -3.97 24.75 -8.04
N TYR A 77 -3.33 23.60 -7.78
CA TYR A 77 -2.06 23.49 -7.03
C TYR A 77 -2.06 24.22 -5.69
N LYS A 78 -3.21 24.40 -5.05
CA LYS A 78 -3.31 25.06 -3.75
C LYS A 78 -2.66 24.16 -2.69
N GLY A 79 -1.60 24.66 -2.04
CA GLY A 79 -0.81 23.91 -1.06
C GLY A 79 0.36 23.09 -1.64
N SER A 80 0.62 23.16 -2.95
CA SER A 80 1.89 22.68 -3.52
C SER A 80 3.03 23.62 -3.10
N GLU A 81 4.19 23.07 -2.73
CA GLU A 81 5.38 23.85 -2.34
C GLU A 81 5.77 24.91 -3.39
N LYS A 82 5.55 24.64 -4.67
CA LYS A 82 5.79 25.61 -5.76
C LYS A 82 4.89 26.85 -5.66
N THR A 83 3.63 26.67 -5.28
CA THR A 83 2.65 27.76 -5.18
C THR A 83 2.88 28.57 -3.91
N LEU A 84 3.31 27.92 -2.82
CA LEU A 84 3.70 28.59 -1.59
C LEU A 84 4.99 29.40 -1.79
N ALA A 85 5.98 28.87 -2.50
CA ALA A 85 7.23 29.57 -2.83
C ALA A 85 7.00 30.81 -3.71
N LEU A 86 6.01 30.79 -4.60
CA LEU A 86 5.63 31.94 -5.43
C LEU A 86 4.87 33.01 -4.64
N ALA A 87 4.07 32.61 -3.66
CA ALA A 87 3.31 33.53 -2.79
C ALA A 87 4.23 34.31 -1.85
N THR A 88 5.35 33.73 -1.42
CA THR A 88 6.41 34.43 -0.69
C THR A 88 7.30 35.19 -1.66
N GLY A 89 6.76 36.22 -2.29
CA GLY A 89 7.56 37.25 -2.95
C GLY A 89 8.54 37.83 -1.92
N ARG A 90 9.83 37.58 -2.13
CA ARG A 90 10.90 38.25 -1.40
C ARG A 90 10.89 39.73 -1.83
N PRO A 91 10.81 40.71 -0.92
CA PRO A 91 10.92 42.13 -1.28
C PRO A 91 12.30 42.46 -1.87
#